data_AF-A0A2P6MRD4-F1
#
_entry.id   AF-A0A2P6MRD4-F1
#
_cell.length_a   1.000
_cell.length_b   1.000
_cell.length_c   1.000
_cell.angle_alpha   90.00
_cell.angle_beta   90.00
_cell.angle_gamma   90.00
#
_symmetry.space_group_name_H-M   'P 1'
#
loop_
_entity.id
_entity.type
_entity.pdbx_description
1 polymer ?
#
loop_
_entity_poly.entity_id
_entity_poly.type
_entity_poly.pdbx_seq_one_letter_code
_entity_poly.pdbx_strand_id
1 'polypeptide(L)'
;MSDNGIDGEESTRSTDLRTKHPLLHSWTLWYDSGAPAPGGTWGDNIKEVFSVSTVEDFWRLYNNINRASNIPMGATYNFFKQGIQPKWEDPNNGQGGKWTVIIPKQGNKNSIDTWWLNTMDDEGDNICGAVINLRKNQDKLSIWTKNADDKEKENTMKIGRAFKKVLETQEPVGYSGHKQENARVPKYTA
;
A
#
# COMPACT_ATOMS: atom_id res chain seq x y z
N MET A 1 -16.62 -63.61 11.31
CA MET A 1 -15.95 -63.04 10.14
C MET A 1 -17.02 -62.37 9.29
N SER A 2 -17.12 -61.05 9.40
CA SER A 2 -17.84 -60.20 8.46
C SER A 2 -17.31 -58.79 8.71
N ASP A 3 -16.31 -58.49 7.90
CA ASP A 3 -15.57 -57.25 7.80
C ASP A 3 -16.53 -56.17 7.25
N ASN A 4 -16.82 -55.14 8.05
CA ASN A 4 -17.52 -53.95 7.57
C ASN A 4 -16.46 -52.90 7.27
N GLY A 5 -15.96 -52.93 6.04
CA GLY A 5 -15.12 -51.89 5.47
C GLY A 5 -15.86 -50.56 5.47
N ILE A 6 -15.25 -49.56 6.09
CA ILE A 6 -15.65 -48.16 6.05
C ILE A 6 -15.07 -47.60 4.75
N ASP A 7 -15.90 -47.46 3.72
CA ASP A 7 -15.55 -46.71 2.52
C ASP A 7 -15.70 -45.21 2.80
N GLY A 8 -14.63 -44.62 3.34
CA GLY A 8 -14.45 -43.19 3.37
C GLY A 8 -13.91 -42.71 2.02
N GLU A 9 -14.78 -42.27 1.12
CA GLU A 9 -14.37 -41.47 -0.04
C GLU A 9 -13.94 -40.07 0.45
N GLU A 10 -12.67 -39.95 0.82
CA GLU A 10 -12.04 -38.66 1.00
C GLU A 10 -11.80 -38.04 -0.39
N SER A 11 -12.74 -37.22 -0.83
CA SER A 11 -12.62 -36.42 -2.05
C SER A 11 -11.46 -35.42 -1.91
N THR A 12 -10.23 -35.85 -2.22
CA THR A 12 -9.08 -34.95 -2.38
C THR A 12 -9.35 -34.05 -3.58
N ARG A 13 -9.89 -32.87 -3.32
CA ARG A 13 -10.08 -31.81 -4.32
C ARG A 13 -8.69 -31.38 -4.79
N SER A 14 -8.23 -31.89 -5.94
CA SER A 14 -6.96 -31.48 -6.53
C SER A 14 -7.06 -30.00 -6.89
N THR A 15 -6.42 -29.12 -6.12
CA THR A 15 -6.25 -27.73 -6.51
C THR A 15 -5.30 -27.69 -7.70
N ASP A 16 -5.79 -27.33 -8.88
CA ASP A 16 -4.92 -27.09 -10.03
C ASP A 16 -4.06 -25.86 -9.73
N LEU A 17 -2.79 -26.10 -9.39
CA LEU A 17 -1.78 -25.08 -9.08
C LEU A 17 -1.49 -24.11 -10.25
N ARG A 18 -2.08 -24.33 -11.43
CA ARG A 18 -2.01 -23.43 -12.59
C ARG A 18 -3.14 -22.40 -12.60
N THR A 19 -4.20 -22.60 -11.80
CA THR A 19 -5.30 -21.63 -11.68
C THR A 19 -4.79 -20.41 -10.95
N LYS A 20 -4.76 -19.26 -11.63
CA LYS A 20 -4.44 -17.97 -11.01
C LYS A 20 -5.72 -17.27 -10.55
N HIS A 21 -5.62 -16.53 -9.44
CA HIS A 21 -6.73 -15.76 -8.88
C HIS A 21 -6.54 -14.27 -9.22
N PRO A 22 -7.38 -13.67 -10.08
CA PRO A 22 -7.22 -12.28 -10.48
C PRO A 22 -7.50 -11.33 -9.30
N LEU A 23 -6.74 -10.23 -9.24
CA LEU A 23 -7.03 -9.09 -8.37
C LEU A 23 -8.10 -8.20 -9.01
N LEU A 24 -8.82 -7.40 -8.20
CA LEU A 24 -9.78 -6.44 -8.76
C LEU A 24 -9.11 -5.38 -9.64
N HIS A 25 -7.92 -4.94 -9.23
CA HIS A 25 -7.08 -4.00 -9.97
C HIS A 25 -5.68 -4.60 -10.16
N SER A 26 -5.03 -4.29 -11.28
CA SER A 26 -3.59 -4.50 -11.41
C SER A 26 -2.83 -3.41 -10.67
N TRP A 27 -1.71 -3.77 -10.06
CA TRP A 27 -0.88 -2.86 -9.27
C TRP A 27 0.59 -2.94 -9.69
N THR A 28 1.33 -1.86 -9.48
CA THR A 28 2.76 -1.76 -9.75
C THR A 28 3.47 -1.31 -8.48
N LEU A 29 4.48 -2.08 -8.07
CA LEU A 29 5.43 -1.64 -7.06
C LEU A 29 6.51 -0.78 -7.72
N TRP A 30 6.75 0.38 -7.13
CA TRP A 30 7.81 1.30 -7.46
C TRP A 30 8.73 1.48 -6.26
N TYR A 31 10.02 1.60 -6.52
CA TYR A 31 11.03 1.89 -5.52
C TYR A 31 11.67 3.25 -5.79
N ASP A 32 11.73 4.07 -4.75
CA ASP A 32 12.49 5.31 -4.72
C ASP A 32 13.66 5.13 -3.75
N SER A 33 14.89 5.28 -4.22
CA SER A 33 16.06 5.20 -3.35
C SER A 33 16.19 6.39 -2.40
N GLY A 34 15.47 7.49 -2.65
CA GLY A 34 15.48 8.72 -1.85
C GLY A 34 16.79 9.51 -1.88
N ALA A 35 17.83 8.98 -2.50
CA ALA A 35 19.07 9.69 -2.81
C ALA A 35 19.03 10.10 -4.28
N PRO A 36 19.30 11.37 -4.62
CA PRO A 36 19.58 11.78 -5.99
C PRO A 36 20.62 10.84 -6.59
N ALA A 37 20.36 10.23 -7.74
CA ALA A 37 21.43 9.67 -8.55
C ALA A 37 22.51 10.76 -8.75
N PRO A 38 23.81 10.43 -8.79
CA PRO A 38 24.84 11.42 -9.06
C PRO A 38 24.52 12.18 -10.36
N GLY A 39 24.19 13.48 -10.24
CA GLY A 39 23.79 14.34 -11.36
C GLY A 39 22.30 14.31 -11.75
N GLY A 40 21.43 13.60 -11.02
CA GLY A 40 19.99 13.50 -11.29
C GLY A 40 19.14 14.53 -10.54
N THR A 41 17.93 14.80 -11.06
CA THR A 41 16.93 15.65 -10.41
C THR A 41 16.08 14.87 -9.40
N TRP A 42 15.47 15.59 -8.45
CA TRP A 42 14.55 14.98 -7.48
C TRP A 42 13.35 14.37 -8.22
N GLY A 43 13.06 13.08 -7.99
CA GLY A 43 12.01 12.33 -8.69
C GLY A 43 12.49 11.41 -9.82
N ASP A 44 13.77 11.48 -10.21
CA ASP A 44 14.39 10.58 -11.22
C ASP A 44 14.73 9.19 -10.65
N ASN A 45 14.69 9.02 -9.32
CA ASN A 45 15.08 7.77 -8.67
C ASN A 45 13.92 6.82 -8.42
N ILE A 46 12.71 7.21 -8.82
CA ILE A 46 11.52 6.37 -8.75
C ILE A 46 11.55 5.41 -9.94
N LYS A 47 11.66 4.11 -9.68
CA LYS A 47 11.71 3.06 -10.71
C LYS A 47 10.62 2.04 -10.49
N GLU A 48 10.00 1.58 -11.57
CA GLU A 48 9.15 0.39 -11.54
C GLU A 48 9.98 -0.83 -11.14
N VAL A 49 9.42 -1.65 -10.26
CA VAL A 49 10.02 -2.91 -9.82
C VAL A 49 9.29 -4.08 -10.47
N PHE A 50 7.97 -4.15 -10.27
CA PHE A 50 7.15 -5.26 -10.75
C PHE A 50 5.68 -4.88 -10.77
N SER A 51 4.92 -5.43 -11.72
CA SER A 51 3.46 -5.30 -11.77
C SER A 51 2.78 -6.64 -11.47
N VAL A 52 1.70 -6.60 -10.71
CA VAL A 52 0.91 -7.75 -10.27
C VAL A 52 -0.53 -7.59 -10.71
N SER A 53 -1.14 -8.67 -11.20
CA SER A 53 -2.57 -8.71 -11.59
C SER A 53 -3.30 -9.91 -10.99
N THR A 54 -2.59 -10.74 -10.23
CA THR A 54 -3.11 -11.95 -9.58
C THR A 54 -2.56 -12.08 -8.16
N VAL A 55 -3.27 -12.81 -7.31
CA VAL A 55 -2.86 -13.11 -5.92
C VAL A 55 -1.52 -13.84 -5.91
N GLU A 56 -1.28 -14.74 -6.85
CA GLU A 56 0.00 -15.45 -6.97
C GLU A 56 1.14 -14.50 -7.34
N ASP A 57 0.90 -13.56 -8.25
CA ASP A 57 1.91 -12.56 -8.62
C ASP A 57 2.20 -11.60 -7.46
N PHE A 58 1.18 -11.25 -6.67
CA PHE A 58 1.36 -10.48 -5.43
C PHE A 58 2.27 -11.20 -4.44
N TRP A 59 1.99 -12.46 -4.10
CA TRP A 59 2.82 -13.22 -3.16
C TRP A 59 4.22 -13.51 -3.72
N ARG A 60 4.36 -13.70 -5.03
CA ARG A 60 5.69 -13.79 -5.68
C ARG A 60 6.48 -12.51 -5.47
N LEU A 61 5.88 -11.35 -5.69
CA LEU A 61 6.53 -10.06 -5.46
C LEU A 61 6.90 -9.90 -3.98
N TYR A 62 5.90 -10.01 -3.09
CA TYR A 62 6.05 -9.71 -1.66
C TYR A 62 7.09 -10.62 -0.97
N ASN A 63 7.18 -11.89 -1.38
CA ASN A 63 8.15 -12.84 -0.80
C ASN A 63 9.59 -12.67 -1.32
N ASN A 64 9.80 -11.95 -2.44
CA ASN A 64 11.12 -11.81 -3.08
C ASN A 64 11.71 -10.40 -2.99
N ILE A 65 11.00 -9.45 -2.36
CA ILE A 65 11.52 -8.12 -2.06
C ILE A 65 11.99 -8.01 -0.62
N ASN A 66 12.79 -6.98 -0.32
CA ASN A 66 13.06 -6.62 1.06
C ASN A 66 11.74 -6.28 1.78
N ARG A 67 11.62 -6.73 3.02
CA ARG A 67 10.53 -6.31 3.91
C ARG A 67 10.50 -4.79 4.01
N ALA A 68 9.30 -4.22 4.16
CA ALA A 68 9.14 -2.78 4.22
C ALA A 68 9.87 -2.17 5.42
N SER A 69 9.96 -2.90 6.54
CA SER A 69 10.75 -2.49 7.72
C SER A 69 12.27 -2.46 7.49
N ASN A 70 12.76 -3.04 6.39
CA ASN A 70 14.18 -3.28 6.09
C ASN A 70 14.66 -2.59 4.82
N ILE A 71 13.82 -1.76 4.16
CA ILE A 71 14.33 -0.92 3.08
C ILE A 71 15.36 0.08 3.61
N PRO A 72 16.32 0.53 2.77
CA PRO A 72 17.32 1.49 3.20
C PRO A 72 16.70 2.76 3.79
N MET A 73 17.33 3.32 4.83
CA MET A 73 16.92 4.61 5.39
C MET A 73 16.95 5.69 4.29
N GLY A 74 15.86 6.42 4.12
CA GLY A 74 15.71 7.38 3.03
C GLY A 74 14.91 6.85 1.84
N ALA A 75 14.78 5.53 1.70
CA ALA A 75 14.04 4.93 0.60
C ALA A 75 12.52 4.93 0.80
N THR A 76 11.79 4.67 -0.28
CA THR A 76 10.33 4.60 -0.31
C THR A 76 9.89 3.42 -1.18
N TYR A 77 8.92 2.64 -0.69
CA TYR A 77 8.09 1.80 -1.54
C TYR A 77 6.77 2.49 -1.85
N ASN A 78 6.35 2.38 -3.11
CA ASN A 78 5.09 2.92 -3.59
C ASN A 78 4.36 1.79 -4.33
N PHE A 79 3.17 1.42 -3.89
CA PHE A 79 2.36 0.38 -4.51
C PHE A 79 1.10 1.01 -5.07
N PHE A 80 1.08 1.25 -6.38
CA PHE A 80 0.06 2.06 -7.06
C PHE A 80 -0.68 1.24 -8.09
N LYS A 81 -1.94 1.60 -8.38
CA LYS A 81 -2.67 0.96 -9.48
C LYS A 81 -1.87 1.12 -10.77
N GLN A 82 -1.87 0.07 -11.59
CA GLN A 82 -1.10 0.02 -12.82
C GLN A 82 -1.48 1.21 -13.72
N GLY A 83 -0.46 1.90 -14.25
CA GLY A 83 -0.65 3.10 -15.07
C GLY A 83 -0.74 4.41 -14.29
N ILE A 84 -0.77 4.37 -12.94
CA ILE A 84 -0.66 5.56 -12.10
C ILE A 84 0.76 5.64 -11.54
N GLN A 85 1.47 6.71 -11.88
CA GLN A 85 2.80 6.98 -11.31
C GLN A 85 2.65 7.55 -9.89
N PRO A 86 3.55 7.21 -8.93
CA PRO A 86 3.53 7.75 -7.57
C PRO A 86 4.08 9.19 -7.51
N LYS A 87 3.52 10.07 -8.35
CA LYS A 87 3.93 11.44 -8.58
C LYS A 87 2.68 12.33 -8.53
N TRP A 88 2.80 13.55 -8.00
CA TRP A 88 1.65 14.46 -7.92
C TRP A 88 1.28 15.05 -9.28
N GLU A 89 2.21 15.00 -10.23
CA GLU A 89 2.06 15.39 -11.63
C GLU A 89 1.21 14.39 -12.42
N ASP A 90 1.05 13.15 -11.93
CA ASP A 90 0.15 12.19 -12.54
C ASP A 90 -1.29 12.72 -12.50
N PRO A 91 -2.04 12.70 -13.62
CA PRO A 91 -3.41 13.21 -13.68
C PRO A 91 -4.35 12.62 -12.63
N ASN A 92 -4.12 11.38 -12.20
CA ASN A 92 -4.94 10.72 -11.18
C ASN A 92 -4.62 11.17 -9.75
N ASN A 93 -3.45 11.75 -9.52
CA ASN A 93 -3.00 12.16 -8.18
C ASN A 93 -3.09 13.67 -7.96
N GLY A 94 -3.02 14.48 -9.01
CA GLY A 94 -2.83 15.93 -8.89
C GLY A 94 -3.97 16.67 -8.19
N GLN A 95 -5.21 16.20 -8.29
CA GLN A 95 -6.37 16.75 -7.56
C GLN A 95 -6.68 15.99 -6.26
N GLY A 96 -5.84 15.01 -5.96
CA GLY A 96 -5.97 14.11 -4.85
C GLY A 96 -5.38 14.61 -3.55
N GLY A 97 -5.32 13.68 -2.62
CA GLY A 97 -4.68 13.85 -1.33
C GLY A 97 -4.27 12.51 -0.76
N LYS A 98 -3.74 12.54 0.45
CA LYS A 98 -3.27 11.35 1.14
C LYS A 98 -3.69 11.30 2.60
N TRP A 99 -4.11 10.13 3.04
CA TRP A 99 -4.13 9.76 4.45
C TRP A 99 -2.72 9.38 4.87
N THR A 100 -2.27 9.80 6.04
CA THR A 100 -0.94 9.49 6.57
C THR A 100 -1.01 9.17 8.05
N VAL A 101 -0.41 8.06 8.42
CA VAL A 101 -0.09 7.71 9.81
C VAL A 101 1.42 7.82 10.01
N ILE A 102 1.82 8.30 11.18
CA ILE A 102 3.21 8.33 11.61
C ILE A 102 3.48 7.02 12.35
N ILE A 103 4.50 6.29 11.93
CA ILE A 103 4.89 5.03 12.56
C ILE A 103 5.84 5.35 13.73
N PRO A 104 5.53 4.92 14.96
CA PRO A 104 6.43 5.10 16.11
C PRO A 104 7.77 4.41 15.89
N LYS A 105 8.89 5.14 16.07
CA LYS A 105 10.26 4.61 15.89
C LYS A 105 10.65 3.50 16.86
N GLN A 106 10.04 3.49 18.04
CA GLN A 106 10.25 2.48 19.07
C GLN A 106 9.25 1.32 18.96
N GLY A 107 8.42 1.30 17.90
CA GLY A 107 7.46 0.24 17.65
C GLY A 107 8.10 -1.06 17.19
N ASN A 108 7.31 -2.14 17.23
CA ASN A 108 7.72 -3.44 16.72
C ASN A 108 7.86 -3.37 15.18
N LYS A 109 9.03 -3.71 14.63
CA LYS A 109 9.26 -3.75 13.18
C LYS A 109 8.27 -4.68 12.45
N ASN A 110 7.84 -5.76 13.10
CA ASN A 110 6.82 -6.66 12.53
C ASN A 110 5.48 -5.94 12.32
N SER A 111 5.18 -4.90 13.11
CA SER A 111 4.00 -4.06 12.90
C SER A 111 4.11 -3.25 11.61
N ILE A 112 5.31 -2.82 11.20
CA ILE A 112 5.52 -2.10 9.93
C ILE A 112 5.18 -3.00 8.73
N ASP A 113 5.72 -4.22 8.73
CA ASP A 113 5.48 -5.17 7.64
C ASP A 113 4.01 -5.60 7.56
N THR A 114 3.37 -5.77 8.72
CA THR A 114 1.93 -6.08 8.82
C THR A 114 1.09 -4.91 8.33
N TRP A 115 1.38 -3.69 8.78
CA TRP A 115 0.69 -2.48 8.34
C TRP A 115 0.83 -2.27 6.84
N TRP A 116 2.03 -2.47 6.30
CA TRP A 116 2.28 -2.37 4.86
C TRP A 116 1.46 -3.39 4.09
N LEU A 117 1.54 -4.67 4.47
CA LEU A 117 0.79 -5.75 3.83
C LEU A 117 -0.72 -5.48 3.84
N ASN A 118 -1.27 -5.13 5.01
CA ASN A 118 -2.69 -4.87 5.16
C ASN A 118 -3.18 -3.66 4.35
N THR A 119 -2.29 -2.69 4.06
CA THR A 119 -2.63 -1.51 3.24
C THR A 119 -2.67 -1.83 1.75
N MET A 120 -1.92 -2.84 1.30
CA MET A 120 -1.88 -3.26 -0.11
C MET A 120 -3.16 -3.99 -0.56
N ASP A 121 -3.98 -4.44 0.40
CA ASP A 121 -5.23 -5.18 0.17
C ASP A 121 -6.46 -4.26 0.00
N ASP A 122 -6.28 -2.93 -0.01
CA ASP A 122 -7.41 -1.99 -0.16
C ASP A 122 -7.72 -1.74 -1.65
N GLU A 123 -8.87 -2.27 -2.09
CA GLU A 123 -9.27 -2.28 -3.50
C GLU A 123 -10.19 -1.10 -3.90
N GLY A 124 -10.36 -0.09 -3.05
CA GLY A 124 -11.28 1.03 -3.32
C GLY A 124 -10.99 1.81 -4.62
N ASP A 125 -12.01 2.11 -5.42
CA ASP A 125 -11.89 2.87 -6.69
C ASP A 125 -11.38 4.31 -6.52
N ASN A 126 -11.43 4.85 -5.31
CA ASN A 126 -10.95 6.20 -4.99
C ASN A 126 -9.48 6.22 -4.58
N ILE A 127 -8.88 5.04 -4.38
CA ILE A 127 -7.48 4.87 -4.00
C ILE A 127 -6.62 4.77 -5.26
N CYS A 128 -5.53 5.52 -5.26
CA CYS A 128 -4.48 5.47 -6.29
C CYS A 128 -3.35 4.52 -5.90
N GLY A 129 -2.96 4.53 -4.62
CA GLY A 129 -1.81 3.76 -4.17
C GLY A 129 -1.48 3.94 -2.70
N ALA A 130 -0.61 3.06 -2.21
CA ALA A 130 -0.03 3.10 -0.88
C ALA A 130 1.45 3.50 -0.94
N VAL A 131 1.91 4.22 0.07
CA VAL A 131 3.30 4.68 0.18
C VAL A 131 3.83 4.38 1.57
N ILE A 132 4.98 3.71 1.65
CA ILE A 132 5.74 3.59 2.88
C ILE A 132 7.14 4.15 2.69
N ASN A 133 7.51 5.07 3.58
CA ASN A 133 8.81 5.71 3.58
C ASN A 133 9.48 5.58 4.95
N LEU A 134 10.74 5.16 4.94
CA LEU A 134 11.57 5.13 6.13
C LEU A 134 12.50 6.34 6.13
N ARG A 135 12.48 7.17 7.17
CA ARG A 135 13.32 8.38 7.29
C ARG A 135 13.94 8.45 8.67
N LYS A 136 15.05 9.19 8.79
CA LYS A 136 15.79 9.32 10.07
C LYS A 136 14.89 9.75 11.23
N ASN A 137 14.03 10.73 10.97
CA ASN A 137 13.20 11.34 12.01
C ASN A 137 11.81 10.69 12.13
N GLN A 138 11.22 10.26 11.01
CA GLN A 138 9.82 9.87 11.01
C GLN A 138 9.51 8.90 9.86
N ASP A 139 9.07 7.70 10.22
CA ASP A 139 8.55 6.74 9.24
C ASP A 139 7.06 7.02 9.03
N LYS A 140 6.60 6.86 7.79
CA LYS A 140 5.22 7.15 7.44
C LYS A 140 4.67 6.07 6.53
N LEU A 141 3.40 5.78 6.76
CA LEU A 141 2.56 4.98 5.86
C LEU A 141 1.40 5.84 5.41
N SER A 142 1.11 5.82 4.11
CA SER A 142 0.11 6.68 3.50
C SER A 142 -0.73 5.95 2.45
N ILE A 143 -1.99 6.34 2.32
CA ILE A 143 -2.87 5.99 1.19
C ILE A 143 -3.13 7.25 0.39
N TRP A 144 -2.89 7.19 -0.92
CA TRP A 144 -3.15 8.25 -1.88
C TRP A 144 -4.52 8.01 -2.53
N THR A 145 -5.25 9.11 -2.71
CA THR A 145 -6.61 9.09 -3.25
C THR A 145 -6.73 10.08 -4.40
N LYS A 146 -7.65 9.83 -5.32
CA LYS A 146 -7.77 10.61 -6.57
C LYS A 146 -8.36 12.01 -6.43
N ASN A 147 -9.11 12.26 -5.35
CA ASN A 147 -9.84 13.52 -5.17
C ASN A 147 -9.82 13.99 -3.71
N ALA A 148 -9.47 15.26 -3.48
CA ALA A 148 -9.47 15.92 -2.17
C ALA A 148 -10.55 17.04 -2.03
N ASP A 149 -11.48 17.17 -2.97
CA ASP A 149 -12.62 18.09 -2.93
C ASP A 149 -13.48 17.84 -1.67
N ASP A 150 -13.95 18.93 -1.04
CA ASP A 150 -14.85 18.86 0.11
C ASP A 150 -16.18 18.16 -0.20
N LYS A 151 -16.61 18.13 -1.47
CA LYS A 151 -17.78 17.35 -1.90
C LYS A 151 -17.57 15.84 -1.70
N GLU A 152 -16.32 15.37 -1.76
CA GLU A 152 -15.92 13.98 -1.53
C GLU A 152 -15.55 13.69 -0.07
N LYS A 153 -15.82 14.61 0.87
CA LYS A 153 -15.40 14.48 2.26
C LYS A 153 -15.87 13.19 2.91
N GLU A 154 -17.12 12.77 2.72
CA GLU A 154 -17.62 11.56 3.38
C GLU A 154 -16.91 10.29 2.85
N ASN A 155 -16.70 10.22 1.55
CA ASN A 155 -15.96 9.13 0.91
C ASN A 155 -14.48 9.12 1.37
N THR A 156 -13.85 10.30 1.41
CA THR A 156 -12.50 10.49 1.95
C THR A 156 -12.40 10.02 3.41
N MET A 157 -13.37 10.39 4.26
CA MET A 157 -13.43 9.98 5.67
C MET A 157 -13.65 8.47 5.82
N LYS A 158 -14.45 7.83 4.96
CA LYS A 158 -14.63 6.38 4.97
C LYS A 158 -13.32 5.65 4.71
N ILE A 159 -12.53 6.10 3.72
CA ILE A 159 -11.20 5.55 3.45
C ILE A 159 -10.30 5.72 4.69
N GLY A 160 -10.26 6.91 5.29
CA GLY A 160 -9.44 7.15 6.49
C GLY A 160 -9.81 6.25 7.68
N ARG A 161 -11.12 6.06 7.93
CA ARG A 161 -11.63 5.17 8.98
C ARG A 161 -11.30 3.71 8.70
N ALA A 162 -11.48 3.26 7.46
CA ALA A 162 -11.13 1.90 7.04
C ALA A 162 -9.62 1.66 7.21
N PHE A 163 -8.80 2.60 6.74
CA PHE A 163 -7.35 2.55 6.88
C PHE A 163 -6.94 2.46 8.36
N LYS A 164 -7.45 3.34 9.22
CA LYS A 164 -7.16 3.30 10.66
C LYS A 164 -7.57 1.97 11.30
N LYS A 165 -8.72 1.42 10.92
CA LYS A 165 -9.22 0.14 11.41
C LYS A 165 -8.30 -1.01 11.01
N VAL A 166 -7.87 -1.06 9.75
CA VAL A 166 -6.98 -2.09 9.20
C VAL A 166 -5.60 -2.10 9.86
N LEU A 167 -5.14 -0.93 10.32
CA LEU A 167 -3.89 -0.80 11.07
C LEU A 167 -4.02 -1.13 12.57
N GLU A 168 -5.25 -1.20 13.09
CA GLU A 168 -5.55 -1.39 14.52
C GLU A 168 -4.76 -0.44 15.44
N THR A 169 -4.58 0.80 14.99
CA THR A 169 -3.69 1.77 15.64
C THR A 169 -4.44 2.82 16.45
N GLN A 170 -3.81 3.27 17.54
CA GLN A 170 -4.24 4.46 18.29
C GLN A 170 -3.61 5.75 17.75
N GLU A 171 -2.65 5.64 16.83
CA GLU A 171 -1.98 6.80 16.24
C GLU A 171 -2.97 7.64 15.40
N PRO A 172 -2.81 8.98 15.39
CA PRO A 172 -3.60 9.84 14.52
C PRO A 172 -3.35 9.52 13.04
N VAL A 173 -4.43 9.40 12.27
CA VAL A 173 -4.38 9.26 10.81
C VAL A 173 -4.94 10.54 10.20
N GLY A 174 -4.09 11.32 9.55
CA GLY A 174 -4.43 12.65 9.04
C GLY A 174 -4.50 12.70 7.50
N TYR A 175 -5.44 13.46 6.96
CA TYR A 175 -5.60 13.70 5.53
C TYR A 175 -5.00 15.03 5.09
N SER A 176 -4.31 15.08 3.96
CA SER A 176 -3.83 16.32 3.35
C SER A 176 -3.93 16.28 1.84
N GLY A 177 -4.45 17.34 1.22
CA GLY A 177 -4.48 17.46 -0.25
C GLY A 177 -3.07 17.69 -0.81
N HIS A 178 -2.76 17.15 -1.99
CA HIS A 178 -1.43 17.29 -2.60
C HIS A 178 -1.07 18.74 -2.96
N LYS A 179 -2.08 19.56 -3.30
CA LYS A 179 -1.91 20.98 -3.67
C LYS A 179 -1.92 21.96 -2.49
N GLN A 180 -2.13 21.50 -1.26
CA GLN A 180 -2.12 22.41 -0.10
C GLN A 180 -0.67 22.67 0.33
N GLU A 181 -0.15 23.85 0.00
CA GLU A 181 1.13 24.35 0.52
C GLU A 181 1.02 24.50 2.05
N ASN A 182 1.92 23.86 2.79
CA ASN A 182 1.97 23.75 4.27
C ASN A 182 0.95 22.80 4.93
N ALA A 183 1.04 21.51 4.61
CA ALA A 183 0.36 20.41 5.33
C ALA A 183 0.93 20.14 6.75
N ARG A 184 1.10 21.17 7.59
CA ARG A 184 1.40 20.98 9.03
C ARG A 184 0.15 20.56 9.82
N VAL A 185 -1.04 20.92 9.32
CA VAL A 185 -2.32 20.58 9.92
C VAL A 185 -3.11 19.72 8.92
N PRO A 186 -3.53 18.50 9.31
CA PRO A 186 -4.40 17.68 8.47
C PRO A 186 -5.73 18.39 8.20
N LYS A 187 -6.21 18.30 6.96
CA LYS A 187 -7.56 18.75 6.56
C LYS A 187 -8.63 17.96 7.31
N TYR A 188 -8.42 16.65 7.47
CA TYR A 188 -9.30 15.75 8.21
C TYR A 188 -8.45 14.79 9.07
N THR A 189 -9.07 14.23 10.12
CA THR A 189 -8.47 13.20 10.98
C THR A 189 -9.48 12.08 11.18
N ALA A 190 -9.04 10.83 11.01
CA ALA A 190 -9.86 9.63 11.22
C ALA A 190 -9.66 8.99 12.60
#